data_AF-A0A7S2RR81-F1
#
_entry.id   AF-A0A7S2RR81-F1
#
_cell.length_a   1.000
_cell.length_b   1.000
_cell.length_c   1.000
_cell.angle_alpha   90.00
_cell.angle_beta   90.00
_cell.angle_gamma   90.00
#
_symmetry.space_group_name_H-M   'P 1'
#
loop_
_entity.id
_entity.type
_entity.pdbx_description
1 polymer ?
#
loop_
_entity_poly.entity_id
_entity_poly.type
_entity_poly.pdbx_seq_one_letter_code
_entity_poly.pdbx_strand_id
1 'polypeptide(L)'
;EFFRNLALLGFLSSPEYTGYSDGGVFSESMFSTTTSNESALLVILHFLFCALKPGVARKVFSSVFPVRDHSQRREFKVKAREFMQMLEREKVIPVGTARGSVLNMARGKSACVLVWKLTIAAMAAQIRALVKKMPADASDGDAQLPSLDTVLDPVSLYRDAEELMINEQLKYEKVCQELLTRRNERQAYTVQLKNEETELVERMEQLDQIIESWPQDEKDICDNEQIIMKGVAMKDSIINLAHNEQIKVLEGYLDKGTLSVGRPIKTYGSESIVNFVEDSLCDLEKAWKPINHEELARIDDLEEHVAQIKACRSRINELTLSLRRQMKHLHAVKAENALELISS
;
A
#
# COMPACT_ATOMS: atom_id res chain seq x y z
N GLU A 1 -3.21 2.93 -11.89
CA GLU A 1 -4.04 4.17 -11.99
C GLU A 1 -5.31 4.16 -11.14
N PHE A 2 -6.25 3.23 -11.31
CA PHE A 2 -7.53 3.26 -10.56
C PHE A 2 -7.34 3.22 -9.02
N PHE A 3 -6.29 2.55 -8.54
CA PHE A 3 -6.02 2.40 -7.10
C PHE A 3 -5.62 3.73 -6.45
N ARG A 4 -4.82 4.56 -7.13
CA ARG A 4 -4.52 5.94 -6.70
C ARG A 4 -5.79 6.78 -6.60
N ASN A 5 -6.68 6.65 -7.58
CA ASN A 5 -7.96 7.36 -7.57
C ASN A 5 -8.85 6.91 -6.40
N LEU A 6 -8.81 5.63 -6.00
CA LEU A 6 -9.49 5.16 -4.80
C LEU A 6 -8.89 5.79 -3.53
N ALA A 7 -7.57 5.88 -3.45
CA ALA A 7 -6.89 6.54 -2.34
C ALA A 7 -7.29 8.02 -2.23
N LEU A 8 -7.35 8.75 -3.35
CA LEU A 8 -7.79 10.15 -3.40
C LEU A 8 -9.25 10.34 -2.93
N LEU A 9 -10.12 9.35 -3.18
CA LEU A 9 -11.50 9.37 -2.66
C LEU A 9 -11.57 9.06 -1.14
N GLY A 10 -10.45 8.73 -0.50
CA GLY A 10 -10.36 8.41 0.92
C GLY A 10 -10.54 6.92 1.25
N PHE A 11 -10.44 6.01 0.27
CA PHE A 11 -10.62 4.58 0.50
C PHE A 11 -9.65 4.04 1.55
N LEU A 12 -8.35 4.36 1.40
CA LEU A 12 -7.28 3.85 2.28
C LEU A 12 -7.34 4.47 3.69
N SER A 13 -7.93 5.65 3.83
CA SER A 13 -8.09 6.33 5.12
C SER A 13 -9.32 5.88 5.88
N SER A 14 -10.19 5.06 5.28
CA SER A 14 -11.43 4.62 5.91
C SER A 14 -11.27 3.23 6.54
N PRO A 15 -11.22 3.14 7.89
CA PRO A 15 -11.03 1.86 8.58
C PRO A 15 -12.17 0.87 8.36
N GLU A 16 -13.37 1.36 7.99
CA GLU A 16 -14.51 0.52 7.61
C GLU A 16 -14.19 -0.38 6.39
N TYR A 17 -13.31 0.07 5.49
CA TYR A 17 -12.98 -0.64 4.26
C TYR A 17 -11.59 -1.30 4.32
N THR A 18 -10.61 -0.69 4.98
CA THR A 18 -9.25 -1.25 5.09
C THR A 18 -9.10 -2.29 6.19
N GLY A 19 -9.93 -2.24 7.23
CA GLY A 19 -9.99 -3.24 8.30
C GLY A 19 -10.80 -4.49 7.96
N TYR A 20 -11.18 -4.67 6.69
CA TYR A 20 -12.06 -5.75 6.26
C TYR A 20 -11.33 -7.10 6.28
N SER A 21 -11.62 -7.92 7.29
CA SER A 21 -10.86 -9.14 7.61
C SER A 21 -11.09 -10.33 6.67
N ASP A 22 -12.04 -10.26 5.74
CA ASP A 22 -12.51 -11.40 4.93
C ASP A 22 -11.63 -11.69 3.68
N GLY A 23 -10.31 -11.48 3.81
CA GLY A 23 -9.30 -11.94 2.84
C GLY A 23 -9.16 -11.10 1.56
N GLY A 24 -9.68 -9.87 1.53
CA GLY A 24 -9.47 -8.96 0.40
C GLY A 24 -8.05 -8.37 0.41
N VAL A 25 -7.28 -8.59 -0.67
CA VAL A 25 -5.99 -7.91 -0.85
C VAL A 25 -6.22 -6.58 -1.55
N PHE A 26 -5.75 -5.47 -0.97
CA PHE A 26 -5.86 -4.14 -1.57
C PHE A 26 -4.48 -3.65 -2.03
N SER A 27 -4.25 -3.71 -3.34
CA SER A 27 -3.00 -3.24 -3.98
C SER A 27 -3.27 -2.78 -5.41
N GLU A 28 -2.29 -2.14 -6.04
CA GLU A 28 -2.39 -1.78 -7.47
C GLU A 28 -2.52 -3.02 -8.38
N SER A 29 -1.93 -4.14 -7.97
CA SER A 29 -1.91 -5.44 -8.67
C SER A 29 -3.04 -6.39 -8.25
N MET A 30 -3.98 -5.95 -7.42
CA MET A 30 -4.97 -6.84 -6.76
C MET A 30 -5.94 -7.57 -7.70
N PHE A 31 -6.02 -7.16 -8.97
CA PHE A 31 -6.76 -7.86 -10.01
C PHE A 31 -5.85 -8.43 -11.11
N SER A 32 -4.53 -8.21 -11.04
CA SER A 32 -3.57 -8.73 -12.03
C SER A 32 -3.22 -10.20 -11.78
N THR A 33 -3.53 -10.73 -10.60
CA THR A 33 -3.25 -12.11 -10.21
C THR A 33 -4.15 -13.12 -10.93
N THR A 34 -3.72 -14.38 -10.94
CA THR A 34 -4.49 -15.51 -11.49
C THR A 34 -5.71 -15.84 -10.63
N THR A 35 -5.65 -15.57 -9.33
CA THR A 35 -6.72 -15.77 -8.35
C THR A 35 -7.75 -14.63 -8.39
N SER A 36 -9.02 -14.96 -8.20
CA SER A 36 -10.09 -13.95 -8.15
C SER A 36 -10.07 -13.23 -6.80
N ASN A 37 -10.02 -11.90 -6.82
CA ASN A 37 -10.06 -11.08 -5.61
C ASN A 37 -11.45 -10.48 -5.39
N GLU A 38 -12.43 -11.37 -5.24
CA GLU A 38 -13.83 -10.99 -5.19
C GLU A 38 -14.17 -10.14 -3.97
N SER A 39 -13.67 -10.54 -2.79
CA SER A 39 -13.89 -9.81 -1.54
C SER A 39 -13.47 -8.34 -1.66
N ALA A 40 -12.27 -8.07 -2.18
CA ALA A 40 -11.80 -6.70 -2.38
C ALA A 40 -12.68 -5.91 -3.36
N LEU A 41 -13.12 -6.54 -4.46
CA LEU A 41 -14.02 -5.88 -5.41
C LEU A 41 -15.34 -5.47 -4.75
N LEU A 42 -15.97 -6.34 -3.95
CA LEU A 42 -17.26 -6.01 -3.30
C LEU A 42 -17.12 -4.85 -2.33
N VAL A 43 -16.05 -4.83 -1.53
CA VAL A 43 -15.72 -3.74 -0.60
C VAL A 43 -15.52 -2.41 -1.36
N ILE A 44 -14.76 -2.43 -2.45
CA ILE A 44 -14.52 -1.25 -3.30
C ILE A 44 -15.81 -0.77 -3.96
N LEU A 45 -16.67 -1.69 -4.43
CA LEU A 45 -17.95 -1.32 -5.01
C LEU A 45 -18.85 -0.64 -3.99
N HIS A 46 -18.94 -1.16 -2.76
CA HIS A 46 -19.73 -0.53 -1.71
C HIS A 46 -19.24 0.90 -1.42
N PHE A 47 -17.93 1.08 -1.27
CA PHE A 47 -17.32 2.38 -1.08
C PHE A 47 -17.65 3.35 -2.23
N LEU A 48 -17.46 2.93 -3.49
CA LEU A 48 -17.70 3.76 -4.66
C LEU A 48 -19.19 4.11 -4.82
N PHE A 49 -20.10 3.18 -4.53
CA PHE A 49 -21.53 3.46 -4.53
C PHE A 49 -21.92 4.46 -3.44
N CYS A 50 -21.30 4.37 -2.26
CA CYS A 50 -21.47 5.37 -1.21
C CYS A 50 -20.89 6.73 -1.58
N ALA A 51 -19.78 6.77 -2.32
CA ALA A 51 -19.22 8.03 -2.84
C ALA A 51 -20.12 8.67 -3.92
N LEU A 52 -20.75 7.86 -4.77
CA LEU A 52 -21.65 8.32 -5.82
C LEU A 52 -23.02 8.78 -5.29
N LYS A 53 -23.65 7.97 -4.43
CA LYS A 53 -24.99 8.21 -3.88
C LYS A 53 -25.10 7.72 -2.42
N PRO A 54 -24.53 8.45 -1.45
CA PRO A 54 -24.36 7.97 -0.08
C PRO A 54 -25.67 7.55 0.59
N GLY A 55 -26.73 8.35 0.45
CA GLY A 55 -28.02 8.06 1.07
C GLY A 55 -28.77 6.87 0.45
N VAL A 56 -28.57 6.61 -0.85
CA VAL A 56 -29.25 5.51 -1.56
C VAL A 56 -28.47 4.22 -1.38
N ALA A 57 -27.14 4.26 -1.58
CA ALA A 57 -26.28 3.08 -1.46
C ALA A 57 -26.35 2.48 -0.05
N ARG A 58 -26.20 3.30 1.00
CA ARG A 58 -26.28 2.80 2.39
C ARG A 58 -27.60 2.09 2.69
N LYS A 59 -28.72 2.58 2.15
CA LYS A 59 -30.03 1.92 2.32
C LYS A 59 -30.09 0.59 1.56
N VAL A 60 -29.68 0.58 0.29
CA VAL A 60 -29.70 -0.62 -0.57
C VAL A 60 -28.84 -1.74 0.02
N PHE A 61 -27.64 -1.41 0.51
CA PHE A 61 -26.66 -2.40 0.97
C PHE A 61 -26.70 -2.66 2.48
N SER A 62 -27.56 -1.98 3.24
CA SER A 62 -27.65 -2.10 4.72
C SER A 62 -27.78 -3.53 5.25
N SER A 63 -28.48 -4.42 4.53
CA SER A 63 -28.69 -5.81 4.96
C SER A 63 -27.58 -6.79 4.54
N VAL A 64 -26.69 -6.38 3.63
CA VAL A 64 -25.71 -7.26 2.98
C VAL A 64 -24.26 -6.80 3.16
N PHE A 65 -24.04 -5.60 3.69
CA PHE A 65 -22.72 -5.06 3.98
C PHE A 65 -22.59 -4.78 5.49
N PRO A 66 -21.51 -5.23 6.16
CA PRO A 66 -20.38 -6.00 5.62
C PRO A 66 -20.80 -7.43 5.21
N VAL A 67 -20.20 -7.94 4.12
CA VAL A 67 -20.41 -9.29 3.58
C VAL A 67 -19.64 -10.33 4.40
N ARG A 68 -20.32 -11.09 5.25
CA ARG A 68 -19.70 -12.08 6.15
C ARG A 68 -19.87 -13.52 5.70
N ASP A 69 -20.85 -13.79 4.86
CA ASP A 69 -21.18 -15.14 4.41
C ASP A 69 -21.51 -15.22 2.91
N HIS A 70 -21.63 -16.45 2.40
CA HIS A 70 -21.92 -16.71 0.99
C HIS A 70 -23.32 -16.25 0.54
N SER A 71 -24.31 -16.24 1.43
CA SER A 71 -25.67 -15.79 1.10
C SER A 71 -25.68 -14.28 0.88
N GLN A 72 -25.12 -13.52 1.82
CA GLN A 72 -24.92 -12.07 1.73
C GLN A 72 -24.10 -11.71 0.49
N ARG A 73 -23.06 -12.48 0.18
CA ARG A 73 -22.24 -12.29 -1.02
C ARG A 73 -23.07 -12.40 -2.31
N ARG A 74 -23.92 -13.42 -2.41
CA ARG A 74 -24.81 -13.61 -3.55
C ARG A 74 -25.82 -12.46 -3.67
N GLU A 75 -26.44 -12.08 -2.56
CA GLU A 75 -27.42 -10.98 -2.52
C GLU A 75 -26.76 -9.63 -2.85
N PHE A 76 -25.56 -9.37 -2.32
CA PHE A 76 -24.78 -8.17 -2.61
C PHE A 76 -24.53 -8.04 -4.12
N LYS A 77 -24.12 -9.11 -4.81
CA LYS A 77 -23.89 -9.06 -6.26
C LYS A 77 -25.14 -8.73 -7.06
N VAL A 78 -26.30 -9.24 -6.64
CA VAL A 78 -27.60 -8.91 -7.26
C VAL A 78 -27.87 -7.41 -7.10
N LYS A 79 -27.82 -6.91 -5.86
CA LYS A 79 -28.00 -5.49 -5.55
C LYS A 79 -26.99 -4.60 -6.26
N ALA A 80 -25.72 -4.99 -6.31
CA ALA A 80 -24.66 -4.26 -7.02
C ALA A 80 -24.94 -4.15 -8.52
N ARG A 81 -25.41 -5.23 -9.15
CA ARG A 81 -25.78 -5.22 -10.57
C ARG A 81 -26.95 -4.27 -10.83
N GLU A 82 -28.01 -4.36 -10.04
CA GLU A 82 -29.18 -3.49 -10.15
C GLU A 82 -28.81 -2.02 -9.92
N PHE A 83 -27.94 -1.76 -8.94
CA PHE A 83 -27.45 -0.41 -8.65
C PHE A 83 -26.63 0.15 -9.82
N MET A 84 -25.73 -0.64 -10.41
CA MET A 84 -24.98 -0.21 -11.60
C MET A 84 -25.90 0.04 -12.80
N GLN A 85 -26.93 -0.78 -13.02
CA GLN A 85 -27.93 -0.54 -14.08
C GLN A 85 -28.74 0.74 -13.85
N MET A 86 -29.03 1.08 -12.59
CA MET A 86 -29.62 2.38 -12.25
C MET A 86 -28.66 3.53 -12.60
N LEU A 87 -27.38 3.43 -12.25
CA LEU A 87 -26.37 4.43 -12.60
C LEU A 87 -26.19 4.59 -14.12
N GLU A 88 -26.29 3.50 -14.90
CA GLU A 88 -26.25 3.55 -16.37
C GLU A 88 -27.47 4.27 -16.94
N ARG A 89 -28.68 3.97 -16.46
CA ARG A 89 -29.92 4.63 -16.89
C ARG A 89 -29.90 6.13 -16.61
N GLU A 90 -29.32 6.52 -15.48
CA GLU A 90 -29.13 7.92 -15.10
C GLU A 90 -27.93 8.60 -15.80
N LYS A 91 -27.22 7.88 -16.66
CA LYS A 91 -26.00 8.36 -17.35
C LYS A 91 -24.89 8.81 -16.40
N VAL A 92 -24.87 8.29 -15.17
CA VAL A 92 -23.79 8.53 -14.21
C VAL A 92 -22.53 7.74 -14.59
N ILE A 93 -22.72 6.55 -15.15
CA ILE A 93 -21.66 5.73 -15.73
C ILE A 93 -22.01 5.31 -17.17
N PRO A 94 -21.02 4.97 -18.02
CA PRO A 94 -21.27 4.55 -19.40
C PRO A 94 -22.08 3.26 -19.50
N VAL A 95 -22.94 3.16 -20.50
CA VAL A 95 -23.73 1.95 -20.80
C VAL A 95 -22.81 0.74 -21.05
N GLY A 96 -23.19 -0.42 -20.53
CA GLY A 96 -22.44 -1.68 -20.67
C GLY A 96 -21.29 -1.84 -19.68
N THR A 97 -21.23 -1.00 -18.65
CA THR A 97 -20.35 -1.12 -17.48
C THR A 97 -20.90 -2.15 -16.46
N ALA A 98 -22.22 -2.29 -16.34
CA ALA A 98 -22.93 -3.19 -15.42
C ALA A 98 -22.89 -4.68 -15.85
N ARG A 99 -21.71 -5.19 -16.25
CA ARG A 99 -21.55 -6.59 -16.67
C ARG A 99 -21.46 -7.52 -15.46
N GLY A 100 -22.46 -8.40 -15.32
CA GLY A 100 -22.56 -9.31 -14.19
C GLY A 100 -21.40 -10.32 -14.04
N SER A 101 -20.70 -10.65 -15.12
CA SER A 101 -19.58 -11.61 -15.10
C SER A 101 -18.40 -11.12 -14.25
N VAL A 102 -18.13 -9.81 -14.25
CA VAL A 102 -17.03 -9.20 -13.48
C VAL A 102 -17.23 -9.34 -11.98
N LEU A 103 -18.49 -9.39 -11.52
CA LEU A 103 -18.82 -9.59 -10.10
C LEU A 103 -18.60 -11.03 -9.62
N ASN A 104 -18.52 -12.00 -10.54
CA ASN A 104 -18.26 -13.40 -10.23
C ASN A 104 -16.77 -13.75 -10.36
N MET A 105 -16.04 -13.00 -11.18
CA MET A 105 -14.62 -13.21 -11.42
C MET A 105 -13.92 -11.86 -11.38
N ALA A 106 -13.51 -11.45 -10.18
CA ALA A 106 -12.81 -10.20 -9.94
C ALA A 106 -11.32 -10.35 -10.25
N ARG A 107 -11.01 -10.51 -11.54
CA ARG A 107 -9.64 -10.59 -12.05
C ARG A 107 -9.50 -10.00 -13.45
N GLY A 108 -8.27 -9.67 -13.79
CA GLY A 108 -7.83 -9.11 -15.06
C GLY A 108 -8.40 -7.73 -15.37
N LYS A 109 -8.22 -7.34 -16.63
CA LYS A 109 -8.57 -6.02 -17.16
C LYS A 109 -10.03 -5.63 -16.95
N SER A 110 -10.94 -6.59 -16.94
CA SER A 110 -12.38 -6.31 -16.80
C SER A 110 -12.75 -5.74 -15.43
N ALA A 111 -12.16 -6.26 -14.35
CA ALA A 111 -12.32 -5.73 -12.99
C ALA A 111 -11.68 -4.34 -12.86
N CYS A 112 -10.46 -4.16 -13.39
CA CYS A 112 -9.78 -2.86 -13.40
C CYS A 112 -10.60 -1.79 -14.12
N VAL A 113 -11.17 -2.10 -15.30
CA VAL A 113 -11.99 -1.15 -16.08
C VAL A 113 -13.28 -0.80 -15.34
N LEU A 114 -13.94 -1.77 -14.70
CA LEU A 114 -15.13 -1.51 -13.91
C LEU A 114 -14.82 -0.54 -12.76
N VAL A 115 -13.81 -0.85 -11.96
CA VAL A 115 -13.40 0.00 -10.84
C VAL A 115 -13.01 1.37 -11.33
N TRP A 116 -12.15 1.46 -12.36
CA TRP A 116 -11.72 2.74 -12.93
C TRP A 116 -12.88 3.64 -13.34
N LYS A 117 -13.85 3.11 -14.09
CA LYS A 117 -15.03 3.87 -14.53
C LYS A 117 -15.85 4.39 -13.34
N LEU A 118 -16.04 3.55 -12.32
CA LEU A 118 -16.77 3.95 -11.12
C LEU A 118 -16.00 4.99 -10.31
N THR A 119 -14.67 4.88 -10.22
CA THR A 119 -13.83 5.87 -9.52
C THR A 119 -13.86 7.23 -10.22
N ILE A 120 -13.80 7.27 -11.56
CA ILE A 120 -13.97 8.52 -12.32
C ILE A 120 -15.33 9.15 -12.01
N ALA A 121 -16.40 8.36 -12.08
CA ALA A 121 -17.74 8.86 -11.82
C ALA A 121 -17.89 9.38 -10.38
N ALA A 122 -17.30 8.69 -9.39
CA ALA A 122 -17.30 9.10 -7.99
C ALA A 122 -16.55 10.42 -7.77
N MET A 123 -15.36 10.57 -8.37
CA MET A 123 -14.61 11.84 -8.31
C MET A 123 -15.41 12.99 -8.95
N ALA A 124 -16.01 12.77 -10.12
CA ALA A 124 -16.85 13.76 -10.77
C ALA A 124 -18.09 14.13 -9.94
N ALA A 125 -18.66 13.19 -9.17
CA ALA A 125 -19.75 13.46 -8.25
C ALA A 125 -19.31 14.31 -7.05
N GLN A 126 -18.15 14.00 -6.46
CA GLN A 126 -17.59 14.78 -5.34
C GLN A 126 -17.22 16.21 -5.76
N ILE A 127 -16.57 16.39 -6.91
CA ILE A 127 -16.24 17.72 -7.45
C ILE A 127 -17.51 18.55 -7.62
N ARG A 128 -18.56 18.00 -8.24
CA ARG A 128 -19.86 18.70 -8.38
C ARG A 128 -20.48 19.06 -7.03
N ALA A 129 -20.36 18.19 -6.03
CA ALA A 129 -20.87 18.46 -4.70
C ALA A 129 -20.07 19.57 -3.98
N LEU A 130 -18.75 19.64 -4.20
CA LEU A 130 -17.89 20.71 -3.66
C LEU A 130 -18.23 22.05 -4.30
N VAL A 131 -18.34 22.10 -5.63
CA VAL A 131 -18.75 23.32 -6.36
C VAL A 131 -20.09 23.85 -5.85
N LYS A 132 -21.07 22.96 -5.61
CA LYS A 132 -22.38 23.36 -5.07
C LYS A 132 -22.34 23.89 -3.62
N LYS A 133 -21.33 23.50 -2.84
CA LYS A 133 -21.18 23.90 -1.43
C LYS A 133 -20.38 25.18 -1.24
N MET A 134 -19.72 25.69 -2.29
CA MET A 134 -19.03 26.98 -2.20
C MET A 134 -20.09 28.09 -1.96
N PRO A 135 -19.92 28.93 -0.93
CA PRO A 135 -20.88 30.00 -0.63
C PRO A 135 -20.95 30.98 -1.80
N ALA A 136 -22.16 31.44 -2.11
CA ALA A 136 -22.41 32.44 -3.14
C ALA A 136 -21.82 33.82 -2.77
N ASP A 137 -21.42 34.01 -1.52
CA ASP A 137 -21.12 35.31 -0.91
C ASP A 137 -19.71 35.85 -1.25
N ALA A 138 -19.08 35.33 -2.31
CA ALA A 138 -17.96 36.00 -2.99
C ALA A 138 -18.44 36.96 -4.10
N SER A 139 -19.74 37.31 -4.13
CA SER A 139 -20.34 38.17 -5.16
C SER A 139 -21.02 39.44 -4.63
N ASP A 140 -20.77 39.86 -3.38
CA ASP A 140 -21.48 41.01 -2.77
C ASP A 140 -20.78 42.37 -3.01
N GLY A 141 -20.40 42.60 -4.27
CA GLY A 141 -20.06 43.91 -4.79
C GLY A 141 -20.70 44.07 -6.14
N ASP A 142 -21.36 45.21 -6.38
CA ASP A 142 -22.11 45.67 -7.57
C ASP A 142 -21.33 45.67 -8.92
N ALA A 143 -20.38 44.75 -9.09
CA ALA A 143 -19.89 44.36 -10.40
C ALA A 143 -20.99 43.52 -11.06
N GLN A 144 -21.54 44.05 -12.16
CA GLN A 144 -22.29 43.28 -13.15
C GLN A 144 -21.76 41.85 -13.20
N LEU A 145 -22.59 40.87 -12.84
CA LEU A 145 -22.28 39.44 -12.96
C LEU A 145 -21.64 39.23 -14.33
N PRO A 146 -20.32 38.93 -14.40
CA PRO A 146 -19.72 38.54 -15.65
C PRO A 146 -20.50 37.32 -16.10
N SER A 147 -20.83 37.24 -17.39
CA SER A 147 -21.42 36.03 -17.95
C SER A 147 -20.67 34.80 -17.45
N LEU A 148 -21.37 33.68 -17.31
CA LEU A 148 -20.84 32.39 -16.82
C LEU A 148 -19.57 31.91 -17.57
N ASP A 149 -19.22 32.56 -18.67
CA ASP A 149 -17.99 32.41 -19.44
C ASP A 149 -16.75 33.08 -18.81
N THR A 150 -16.89 33.91 -17.76
CA THR A 150 -15.81 34.80 -17.28
C THR A 150 -15.26 34.48 -15.89
N VAL A 151 -15.94 33.67 -15.06
CA VAL A 151 -15.53 33.41 -13.65
C VAL A 151 -14.94 32.00 -13.46
N LEU A 152 -15.10 31.13 -14.44
CA LEU A 152 -14.32 29.91 -14.54
C LEU A 152 -13.33 30.11 -15.68
N ASP A 153 -12.23 30.85 -15.45
CA ASP A 153 -11.08 30.68 -16.34
C ASP A 153 -10.65 29.23 -16.12
N PRO A 154 -10.91 28.31 -17.08
CA PRO A 154 -10.57 26.91 -16.89
C PRO A 154 -9.07 26.79 -16.62
N VAL A 155 -8.26 27.72 -17.15
CA VAL A 155 -6.82 27.76 -16.97
C VAL A 155 -6.41 27.99 -15.52
N SER A 156 -7.15 28.79 -14.73
CA SER A 156 -6.80 28.99 -13.31
C SER A 156 -7.16 27.77 -12.47
N LEU A 157 -8.35 27.19 -12.68
CA LEU A 157 -8.77 25.95 -12.02
C LEU A 157 -7.89 24.75 -12.39
N TYR A 158 -7.46 24.65 -13.66
CA TYR A 158 -6.49 23.65 -14.07
C TYR A 158 -5.13 23.89 -13.41
N ARG A 159 -4.69 25.14 -13.27
CA ARG A 159 -3.42 25.49 -12.61
C ARG A 159 -3.45 25.14 -11.12
N ASP A 160 -4.51 25.48 -10.41
CA ASP A 160 -4.66 25.17 -8.98
C ASP A 160 -4.75 23.65 -8.75
N ALA A 161 -5.45 22.93 -9.62
CA ALA A 161 -5.50 21.47 -9.59
C ALA A 161 -4.13 20.84 -9.93
N GLU A 162 -3.41 21.39 -10.91
CA GLU A 162 -2.06 20.95 -11.30
C GLU A 162 -1.07 21.20 -10.16
N GLU A 163 -1.15 22.33 -9.46
CA GLU A 163 -0.32 22.65 -8.31
C GLU A 163 -0.61 21.72 -7.12
N LEU A 164 -1.88 21.43 -6.84
CA LEU A 164 -2.28 20.41 -5.85
C LEU A 164 -1.74 19.02 -6.20
N MET A 165 -1.84 18.62 -7.47
CA MET A 165 -1.32 17.34 -7.95
C MET A 165 0.21 17.26 -7.83
N ILE A 166 0.92 18.34 -8.17
CA ILE A 166 2.38 18.43 -8.04
C ILE A 166 2.79 18.34 -6.58
N ASN A 167 2.10 19.06 -5.68
CA ASN A 167 2.39 19.03 -4.25
C ASN A 167 2.16 17.65 -3.63
N GLU A 168 1.05 16.98 -3.97
CA GLU A 168 0.80 15.61 -3.51
C GLU A 168 1.80 14.61 -4.10
N GLN A 169 2.20 14.80 -5.36
CA GLN A 169 3.25 13.99 -5.97
C GLN A 169 4.61 14.17 -5.26
N LEU A 170 5.00 15.40 -4.91
CA LEU A 170 6.24 15.69 -4.18
C LEU A 170 6.23 15.05 -2.78
N LYS A 171 5.10 15.11 -2.06
CA LYS A 171 4.93 14.41 -0.78
C LYS A 171 5.11 12.91 -0.94
N TYR A 172 4.50 12.32 -1.96
CA TYR A 172 4.63 10.90 -2.26
C TYR A 172 6.07 10.52 -2.63
N GLU A 173 6.75 11.29 -3.48
CA GLU A 173 8.16 11.07 -3.84
C GLU A 173 9.07 11.11 -2.61
N LYS A 174 8.82 12.02 -1.67
CA LYS A 174 9.57 12.09 -0.41
C LYS A 174 9.37 10.82 0.44
N VAL A 175 8.14 10.35 0.60
CA VAL A 175 7.85 9.10 1.33
C VAL A 175 8.52 7.90 0.66
N CYS A 176 8.50 7.83 -0.67
CA CYS A 176 9.19 6.77 -1.41
C CYS A 176 10.71 6.81 -1.20
N GLN A 177 11.32 7.99 -1.18
CA GLN A 177 12.75 8.12 -0.90
C GLN A 177 13.09 7.67 0.52
N GLU A 178 12.30 8.05 1.53
CA GLU A 178 12.49 7.59 2.91
C GLU A 178 12.40 6.07 3.04
N LEU A 179 11.45 5.44 2.33
CA LEU A 179 11.31 3.98 2.31
C LEU A 179 12.50 3.29 1.61
N LEU A 180 13.01 3.85 0.51
CA LEU A 180 14.21 3.34 -0.18
C LEU A 180 15.45 3.44 0.71
N THR A 181 15.62 4.55 1.43
CA THR A 181 16.73 4.71 2.39
C THR A 181 16.66 3.64 3.49
N ARG A 182 15.48 3.44 4.10
CA ARG A 182 15.28 2.40 5.11
C ARG A 182 15.56 1.00 4.59
N ARG A 183 15.24 0.71 3.32
CA ARG A 183 15.55 -0.58 2.69
C ARG A 183 17.06 -0.76 2.56
N ASN A 184 17.76 0.25 2.06
CA ASN A 184 19.21 0.18 1.90
C ASN A 184 19.91 0.00 3.25
N GLU A 185 19.43 0.68 4.30
CA GLU A 185 19.90 0.50 5.67
C GLU A 185 19.66 -0.93 6.17
N ARG A 186 18.46 -1.50 5.97
CA ARG A 186 18.17 -2.90 6.32
C ARG A 186 19.06 -3.87 5.55
N GLN A 187 19.24 -3.67 4.25
CA GLN A 187 20.07 -4.53 3.43
C GLN A 187 21.54 -4.48 3.86
N ALA A 188 22.05 -3.29 4.19
CA ALA A 188 23.38 -3.13 4.76
C ALA A 188 23.51 -3.89 6.10
N TYR A 189 22.51 -3.80 6.97
CA TYR A 189 22.48 -4.54 8.23
C TYR A 189 22.43 -6.06 8.03
N THR A 190 21.62 -6.56 7.08
CA THR A 190 21.59 -8.00 6.75
C THR A 190 22.93 -8.50 6.22
N VAL A 191 23.63 -7.69 5.41
CA VAL A 191 24.98 -8.03 4.93
C VAL A 191 25.97 -8.06 6.10
N GLN A 192 25.88 -7.09 7.03
CA GLN A 192 26.70 -7.08 8.24
C GLN A 192 26.49 -8.34 9.08
N LEU A 193 25.23 -8.72 9.35
CA LEU A 193 24.90 -9.94 10.12
C LEU A 193 25.46 -11.21 9.45
N LYS A 194 25.38 -11.32 8.13
CA LYS A 194 25.95 -12.47 7.39
C LYS A 194 27.48 -12.53 7.50
N ASN A 195 28.14 -11.38 7.49
CA ASN A 195 29.59 -11.31 7.67
C ASN A 195 29.97 -11.74 9.10
N GLU A 196 29.24 -11.26 10.12
CA GLU A 196 29.43 -11.66 11.52
C GLU A 196 29.18 -13.17 11.73
N GLU A 197 28.13 -13.72 11.10
CA GLU A 197 27.84 -15.16 11.10
C GLU A 197 28.99 -15.97 10.48
N THR A 198 29.51 -15.51 9.33
CA THR A 198 30.64 -16.17 8.65
C THR A 198 31.89 -16.16 9.52
N GLU A 199 32.21 -15.03 10.16
CA GLU A 199 33.37 -14.92 11.07
C GLU A 199 33.22 -15.84 12.29
N LEU A 200 32.01 -15.98 12.83
CA LEU A 200 31.74 -16.90 13.93
C LEU A 200 31.92 -18.37 13.51
N VAL A 201 31.45 -18.75 12.32
CA VAL A 201 31.66 -20.10 11.79
C VAL A 201 33.15 -20.39 11.61
N GLU A 202 33.92 -19.48 11.00
CA GLU A 202 35.37 -19.66 10.84
C GLU A 202 36.09 -19.79 12.19
N ARG A 203 35.70 -19.01 13.21
CA ARG A 203 36.25 -19.14 14.56
C ARG A 203 35.89 -20.48 15.21
N MET A 204 34.66 -20.98 15.00
CA MET A 204 34.25 -22.29 15.50
C MET A 204 35.07 -23.40 14.85
N GLU A 205 35.30 -23.36 13.54
CA GLU A 205 36.14 -24.32 12.83
C GLU A 205 37.59 -24.31 13.33
N GLN A 206 38.15 -23.13 13.60
CA GLN A 206 39.49 -23.01 14.20
C GLN A 206 39.56 -23.62 15.60
N LEU A 207 38.53 -23.41 16.43
CA LEU A 207 38.45 -24.01 17.75
C LEU A 207 38.34 -25.53 17.67
N ASP A 208 37.52 -26.06 16.76
CA ASP A 208 37.39 -27.49 16.53
C ASP A 208 38.74 -28.11 16.09
N GLN A 209 39.49 -27.46 15.20
CA GLN A 209 40.84 -27.90 14.81
C GLN A 209 41.83 -27.88 16.00
N ILE A 210 41.75 -26.87 16.87
CA ILE A 210 42.59 -26.80 18.08
C ILE A 210 42.23 -27.97 19.01
N ILE A 211 40.95 -28.22 19.25
CA ILE A 211 40.46 -29.34 20.07
C ILE A 211 40.92 -30.68 19.48
N GLU A 212 40.83 -30.86 18.16
CA GLU A 212 41.31 -32.06 17.47
C GLU A 212 42.82 -32.29 17.63
N SER A 213 43.60 -31.23 17.84
CA SER A 213 45.05 -31.32 18.07
C SER A 213 45.44 -31.65 19.52
N TRP A 214 44.50 -31.64 20.46
CA TRP A 214 44.80 -31.93 21.87
C TRP A 214 45.21 -33.41 22.10
N PRO A 215 46.09 -33.66 23.08
CA PRO A 215 46.37 -34.99 23.59
C PRO A 215 45.10 -35.74 24.00
N GLN A 216 45.07 -37.07 23.81
CA GLN A 216 43.87 -37.88 24.02
C GLN A 216 43.36 -37.82 25.48
N ASP A 217 44.28 -37.70 26.43
CA ASP A 217 44.04 -37.53 27.86
C ASP A 217 43.41 -36.18 28.22
N GLU A 218 43.61 -35.13 27.41
CA GLU A 218 42.95 -33.83 27.56
C GLU A 218 41.58 -33.78 26.84
N LYS A 219 41.41 -34.53 25.75
CA LYS A 219 40.11 -34.68 25.06
C LYS A 219 39.06 -35.37 25.94
N ASP A 220 39.47 -36.42 26.67
CA ASP A 220 38.58 -37.17 27.58
C ASP A 220 38.06 -36.30 28.75
N ILE A 221 38.79 -35.24 29.13
CA ILE A 221 38.36 -34.23 30.11
C ILE A 221 37.43 -33.21 29.46
N CYS A 222 37.73 -32.79 28.23
CA CYS A 222 36.97 -31.79 27.48
C CYS A 222 35.57 -32.27 27.08
N ASP A 223 35.38 -33.56 26.79
CA ASP A 223 34.06 -34.11 26.43
C ASP A 223 33.02 -33.97 27.57
N ASN A 224 33.47 -33.96 28.83
CA ASN A 224 32.60 -33.72 29.98
C ASN A 224 32.33 -32.22 30.23
N GLU A 225 33.25 -31.32 29.88
CA GLU A 225 33.09 -29.87 30.05
C GLU A 225 32.43 -29.17 28.83
N GLN A 226 32.61 -29.69 27.61
CA GLN A 226 32.04 -29.15 26.37
C GLN A 226 30.52 -29.24 26.32
N ILE A 227 29.92 -30.30 26.88
CA ILE A 227 28.46 -30.43 26.95
C ILE A 227 27.86 -29.31 27.81
N ILE A 228 28.57 -28.90 28.86
CA ILE A 228 28.14 -27.84 29.79
C ILE A 228 28.39 -26.46 29.17
N MET A 229 29.57 -26.25 28.58
CA MET A 229 29.96 -24.96 27.99
C MET A 229 29.20 -24.63 26.68
N LYS A 230 28.96 -25.61 25.80
CA LYS A 230 28.13 -25.42 24.58
C LYS A 230 26.67 -25.11 24.97
N GLY A 231 26.15 -25.71 26.03
CA GLY A 231 24.82 -25.39 26.57
C GLY A 231 24.71 -23.98 27.16
N VAL A 232 25.75 -23.50 27.86
CA VAL A 232 25.78 -22.16 28.48
C VAL A 232 26.02 -21.05 27.45
N ALA A 233 26.96 -21.22 26.51
CA ALA A 233 27.22 -20.23 25.46
C ALA A 233 26.05 -20.08 24.49
N MET A 234 25.37 -21.17 24.16
CA MET A 234 24.15 -21.15 23.34
C MET A 234 22.98 -20.50 24.07
N LYS A 235 22.84 -20.75 25.38
CA LYS A 235 21.87 -20.07 26.24
C LYS A 235 22.12 -18.56 26.31
N ASP A 236 23.36 -18.12 26.51
CA ASP A 236 23.67 -16.69 26.60
C ASP A 236 23.54 -15.97 25.25
N SER A 237 23.86 -16.65 24.14
CA SER A 237 23.64 -16.13 22.78
C SER A 237 22.15 -15.99 22.45
N ILE A 238 21.34 -17.00 22.79
CA ILE A 238 19.86 -16.95 22.65
C ILE A 238 19.25 -15.89 23.56
N ILE A 239 19.71 -15.75 24.80
CA ILE A 239 19.25 -14.70 25.74
C ILE A 239 19.63 -13.30 25.24
N ASN A 240 20.81 -13.11 24.65
CA ASN A 240 21.23 -11.83 24.10
C ASN A 240 20.49 -11.47 22.80
N LEU A 241 20.21 -12.46 21.94
CA LEU A 241 19.35 -12.28 20.76
C LEU A 241 17.91 -11.96 21.16
N ALA A 242 17.34 -12.69 22.12
CA ALA A 242 16.00 -12.47 22.64
C ALA A 242 15.88 -11.13 23.38
N HIS A 243 16.90 -10.73 24.18
CA HIS A 243 16.91 -9.41 24.81
C HIS A 243 17.05 -8.28 23.79
N ASN A 244 17.88 -8.41 22.76
CA ASN A 244 18.04 -7.36 21.75
C ASN A 244 16.79 -7.21 20.86
N GLU A 245 16.09 -8.29 20.54
CA GLU A 245 14.79 -8.21 19.87
C GLU A 245 13.68 -7.69 20.80
N GLN A 246 13.61 -8.16 22.05
CA GLN A 246 12.62 -7.67 23.01
C GLN A 246 12.84 -6.20 23.37
N ILE A 247 14.08 -5.71 23.47
CA ILE A 247 14.39 -4.29 23.71
C ILE A 247 13.97 -3.45 22.50
N LYS A 248 14.27 -3.85 21.25
CA LYS A 248 13.83 -3.12 20.05
C LYS A 248 12.31 -3.10 19.89
N VAL A 249 11.65 -4.20 20.26
CA VAL A 249 10.18 -4.30 20.26
C VAL A 249 9.58 -3.44 21.38
N LEU A 250 10.15 -3.48 22.60
CA LEU A 250 9.69 -2.69 23.76
C LEU A 250 9.98 -1.19 23.60
N GLU A 251 11.09 -0.78 22.97
CA GLU A 251 11.36 0.63 22.62
C GLU A 251 10.33 1.15 21.61
N GLY A 252 9.87 0.31 20.69
CA GLY A 252 8.76 0.62 19.79
C GLY A 252 7.37 0.70 20.46
N TYR A 253 7.19 0.05 21.62
CA TYR A 253 5.95 0.10 22.41
C TYR A 253 5.96 1.18 23.51
N LEU A 254 7.13 1.54 24.04
CA LEU A 254 7.31 2.64 25.00
C LEU A 254 7.07 4.01 24.35
N ASP A 255 7.43 4.17 23.08
CA ASP A 255 7.07 5.35 22.28
C ASP A 255 5.55 5.44 21.99
N LYS A 256 4.79 4.38 22.32
CA LYS A 256 3.33 4.27 22.14
C LYS A 256 2.55 4.02 23.43
N GLY A 257 3.17 4.22 24.60
CA GLY A 257 2.47 4.31 25.89
C GLY A 257 1.60 3.10 26.27
N THR A 258 1.96 1.88 25.87
CA THR A 258 1.14 0.69 26.15
C THR A 258 1.99 -0.53 26.51
N LEU A 259 2.17 -0.79 27.82
CA LEU A 259 1.93 -2.08 28.51
C LEU A 259 2.69 -2.18 29.84
N SER A 260 1.96 -2.62 30.86
CA SER A 260 2.47 -3.14 32.13
C SER A 260 2.23 -4.65 32.18
N VAL A 261 3.26 -5.49 32.30
CA VAL A 261 3.06 -6.88 32.75
C VAL A 261 4.25 -7.31 33.61
N GLY A 262 3.98 -7.51 34.90
CA GLY A 262 4.85 -8.25 35.81
C GLY A 262 4.36 -9.69 35.97
N ARG A 263 5.27 -10.66 35.91
CA ARG A 263 5.20 -11.92 36.65
C ARG A 263 6.61 -12.40 37.00
N PRO A 264 6.82 -12.98 38.21
CA PRO A 264 8.13 -13.47 38.62
C PRO A 264 8.39 -14.88 38.07
N ILE A 265 9.64 -15.11 37.67
CA ILE A 265 10.16 -16.38 37.17
C ILE A 265 10.32 -17.35 38.37
N LYS A 266 9.67 -18.51 38.33
CA LYS A 266 9.98 -19.63 39.23
C LYS A 266 11.09 -20.49 38.62
N THR A 267 11.99 -20.97 39.47
CA THR A 267 13.09 -21.87 39.13
C THR A 267 12.56 -23.25 38.70
N TYR A 268 12.82 -23.62 37.45
CA TYR A 268 12.52 -24.94 36.90
C TYR A 268 13.77 -25.84 36.93
N GLY A 269 13.59 -27.13 37.19
CA GLY A 269 14.66 -28.14 37.11
C GLY A 269 15.08 -28.43 35.66
N SER A 270 16.26 -29.03 35.48
CA SER A 270 16.96 -29.20 34.18
C SER A 270 16.11 -29.86 33.08
N GLU A 271 15.29 -30.87 33.38
CA GLU A 271 14.40 -31.51 32.40
C GLU A 271 13.26 -30.61 31.91
N SER A 272 12.80 -29.67 32.75
CA SER A 272 11.74 -28.72 32.38
C SER A 272 12.27 -27.59 31.51
N ILE A 273 13.59 -27.35 31.49
CA ILE A 273 14.22 -26.31 30.67
C ILE A 273 14.45 -26.84 29.25
N VAL A 274 14.83 -28.11 29.09
CA VAL A 274 15.00 -28.74 27.78
C VAL A 274 13.67 -28.76 27.01
N ASN A 275 12.59 -29.22 27.66
CA ASN A 275 11.25 -29.22 27.04
C ASN A 275 10.77 -27.80 26.70
N PHE A 276 11.05 -26.81 27.55
CA PHE A 276 10.70 -25.41 27.28
C PHE A 276 11.48 -24.82 26.09
N VAL A 277 12.76 -25.18 25.93
CA VAL A 277 13.60 -24.72 24.81
C VAL A 277 13.18 -25.40 23.51
N GLU A 278 12.87 -26.69 23.52
CA GLU A 278 12.35 -27.41 22.35
C GLU A 278 10.99 -26.87 21.91
N ASP A 279 10.07 -26.63 22.85
CA ASP A 279 8.76 -26.02 22.56
C ASP A 279 8.92 -24.58 22.03
N SER A 280 9.81 -23.78 22.63
CA SER A 280 10.07 -22.40 22.20
C SER A 280 10.77 -22.31 20.85
N LEU A 281 11.67 -23.24 20.52
CA LEU A 281 12.31 -23.35 19.20
C LEU A 281 11.30 -23.78 18.15
N CYS A 282 10.40 -24.70 18.47
CA CYS A 282 9.33 -25.13 17.57
C CYS A 282 8.32 -23.99 17.29
N ASP A 283 8.03 -23.16 18.29
CA ASP A 283 7.17 -21.98 18.13
C ASP A 283 7.87 -20.83 17.40
N LEU A 284 9.18 -20.63 17.60
CA LEU A 284 10.00 -19.70 16.81
C LEU A 284 10.13 -20.14 15.36
N GLU A 285 10.35 -21.42 15.08
CA GLU A 285 10.46 -21.94 13.72
C GLU A 285 9.12 -21.83 12.96
N LYS A 286 7.99 -21.98 13.66
CA LYS A 286 6.65 -21.69 13.12
C LYS A 286 6.41 -20.19 12.89
N ALA A 287 6.95 -19.32 13.75
CA ALA A 287 6.85 -17.87 13.59
C ALA A 287 7.74 -17.33 12.47
N TRP A 288 8.88 -17.97 12.19
CA TRP A 288 9.86 -17.52 11.19
C TRP A 288 9.50 -17.88 9.73
N LYS A 289 8.67 -18.92 9.50
CA LYS A 289 8.48 -19.51 8.16
C LYS A 289 7.38 -18.96 7.22
N PRO A 290 6.64 -17.86 7.49
CA PRO A 290 5.89 -17.19 6.42
C PRO A 290 6.18 -15.69 6.22
N ILE A 291 7.05 -15.06 7.01
CA ILE A 291 7.15 -13.58 6.99
C ILE A 291 8.00 -13.02 5.83
N ASN A 292 8.94 -13.78 5.24
CA ASN A 292 9.91 -13.21 4.30
C ASN A 292 9.52 -13.20 2.81
N HIS A 293 8.70 -14.14 2.31
CA HIS A 293 8.47 -14.24 0.85
C HIS A 293 7.46 -13.23 0.32
N GLU A 294 6.43 -12.87 1.11
CA GLU A 294 5.43 -11.88 0.70
C GLU A 294 5.95 -10.44 0.73
N GLU A 295 6.83 -10.11 1.69
CA GLU A 295 7.42 -8.78 1.78
C GLU A 295 8.50 -8.53 0.73
N LEU A 296 9.29 -9.56 0.38
CA LEU A 296 10.24 -9.52 -0.74
C LEU A 296 9.50 -9.39 -2.09
N ALA A 297 8.40 -10.12 -2.30
CA ALA A 297 7.60 -9.98 -3.51
C ALA A 297 6.97 -8.59 -3.66
N ARG A 298 6.53 -7.97 -2.55
CA ARG A 298 6.05 -6.57 -2.54
C ARG A 298 7.15 -5.57 -2.89
N ILE A 299 8.40 -5.91 -2.61
CA ILE A 299 9.57 -5.09 -2.84
C ILE A 299 9.97 -5.08 -4.33
N ASP A 300 9.92 -6.24 -4.99
CA ASP A 300 10.16 -6.35 -6.44
C ASP A 300 9.06 -5.65 -7.24
N ASP A 301 7.80 -5.77 -6.80
CA ASP A 301 6.68 -5.00 -7.35
C ASP A 301 6.94 -3.48 -7.24
N LEU A 302 7.48 -2.99 -6.11
CA LEU A 302 7.77 -1.56 -5.94
C LEU A 302 8.86 -1.05 -6.91
N GLU A 303 9.86 -1.86 -7.25
CA GLU A 303 10.90 -1.50 -8.22
C GLU A 303 10.34 -1.37 -9.63
N GLU A 304 9.47 -2.28 -10.04
CA GLU A 304 8.76 -2.20 -11.32
C GLU A 304 7.90 -0.92 -11.38
N HIS A 305 7.22 -0.58 -10.27
CA HIS A 305 6.40 0.63 -10.18
C HIS A 305 7.25 1.91 -10.26
N VAL A 306 8.42 1.96 -9.62
CA VAL A 306 9.34 3.10 -9.73
C VAL A 306 9.86 3.27 -11.16
N ALA A 307 10.16 2.18 -11.85
CA ALA A 307 10.57 2.20 -13.26
C ALA A 307 9.44 2.71 -14.18
N GLN A 308 8.21 2.24 -13.97
CA GLN A 308 7.03 2.69 -14.71
C GLN A 308 6.73 4.19 -14.46
N ILE A 309 6.84 4.66 -13.22
CA ILE A 309 6.68 6.09 -12.87
C ILE A 309 7.72 6.94 -13.60
N LYS A 310 8.99 6.52 -13.61
CA LYS A 310 10.05 7.22 -14.36
C LYS A 310 9.76 7.28 -15.86
N ALA A 311 9.27 6.18 -16.44
CA ALA A 311 8.88 6.12 -17.85
C ALA A 311 7.70 7.07 -18.16
N CYS A 312 6.65 7.07 -17.31
CA CYS A 312 5.52 7.99 -17.43
C CYS A 312 5.97 9.45 -17.33
N ARG A 313 6.87 9.78 -16.40
CA ARG A 313 7.44 11.14 -16.25
C ARG A 313 8.19 11.59 -17.51
N SER A 314 8.98 10.70 -18.12
CA SER A 314 9.64 10.98 -19.40
C SER A 314 8.64 11.28 -20.50
N ARG A 315 7.58 10.46 -20.61
CA ARG A 315 6.50 10.63 -21.61
C ARG A 315 5.73 11.95 -21.42
N ILE A 316 5.41 12.32 -20.18
CA ILE A 316 4.75 13.60 -19.88
C ILE A 316 5.66 14.77 -20.29
N ASN A 317 6.94 14.72 -19.93
CA ASN A 317 7.90 15.77 -20.32
C ASN A 317 8.01 15.93 -21.85
N GLU A 318 8.03 14.82 -22.60
CA GLU A 318 8.02 14.83 -24.07
C GLU A 318 6.74 15.46 -24.63
N LEU A 319 5.58 15.10 -24.09
CA LEU A 319 4.30 15.68 -24.50
C LEU A 319 4.21 17.17 -24.18
N THR A 320 4.65 17.60 -22.99
CA THR A 320 4.71 19.01 -22.59
C THR A 320 5.64 19.81 -23.50
N LEU A 321 6.80 19.25 -23.85
CA LEU A 321 7.72 19.87 -24.82
C LEU A 321 7.10 19.98 -26.22
N SER A 322 6.41 18.94 -26.67
CA SER A 322 5.69 18.94 -27.96
C SER A 322 4.60 20.02 -27.99
N LEU A 323 3.78 20.10 -26.94
CA LEU A 323 2.70 21.08 -26.83
C LEU A 323 3.25 22.52 -26.82
N ARG A 324 4.36 22.77 -26.10
CA ARG A 324 5.05 24.06 -26.11
C ARG A 324 5.55 24.44 -27.51
N ARG A 325 6.04 23.48 -28.30
CA ARG A 325 6.45 23.73 -29.70
C ARG A 325 5.24 24.08 -30.57
N GLN A 326 4.14 23.34 -30.45
CA GLN A 326 2.90 23.63 -31.18
C GLN A 326 2.33 25.00 -30.83
N MET A 327 2.31 25.38 -29.56
CA MET A 327 1.87 26.71 -29.13
C MET A 327 2.77 27.81 -29.69
N LYS A 328 4.10 27.65 -29.63
CA LYS A 328 5.03 28.61 -30.25
C LYS A 328 4.77 28.80 -31.74
N HIS A 329 4.53 27.70 -32.47
CA HIS A 329 4.18 27.75 -33.88
C HIS A 329 2.84 28.48 -34.10
N LEU A 330 1.81 28.20 -33.30
CA LEU A 330 0.52 28.87 -33.40
C LEU A 330 0.64 30.37 -33.17
N HIS A 331 1.42 30.78 -32.16
CA HIS A 331 1.69 32.19 -31.89
C HIS A 331 2.45 32.88 -33.02
N ALA A 332 3.43 32.19 -33.63
CA ALA A 332 4.16 32.70 -34.80
C ALA A 332 3.22 32.93 -35.99
N VAL A 333 2.37 31.95 -36.33
CA VAL A 333 1.37 32.07 -37.41
C VAL A 333 0.38 33.20 -37.14
N LYS A 334 -0.10 33.34 -35.90
CA LYS A 334 -1.00 34.44 -35.53
C LYS A 334 -0.32 35.81 -35.67
N ALA A 335 0.96 35.91 -35.32
CA ALA A 335 1.71 37.16 -35.46
C ALA A 335 1.95 37.50 -36.95
N GLU A 336 2.27 36.52 -37.78
CA GLU A 336 2.45 36.68 -39.23
C GLU A 336 1.14 37.16 -39.90
N ASN A 337 0.02 36.49 -39.62
CA ASN A 337 -1.30 36.91 -40.12
C ASN A 337 -1.68 38.32 -39.65
N ALA A 338 -1.33 38.71 -38.42
CA ALA A 338 -1.59 40.05 -37.90
C ALA A 338 -0.74 41.11 -38.61
N LEU A 339 0.51 40.79 -38.96
CA LEU A 339 1.38 41.69 -39.73
C LEU A 339 0.88 41.85 -41.17
N GLU A 340 0.41 40.77 -41.80
CA GLU A 340 -0.21 40.83 -43.13
C GLU A 340 -1.43 41.76 -43.13
N LEU A 341 -2.32 41.62 -42.14
CA LEU A 341 -3.50 42.47 -41.93
C LEU A 341 -3.17 43.95 -41.71
N ILE A 342 -2.01 44.28 -41.12
CA ILE A 342 -1.57 45.66 -40.93
C ILE A 342 -0.94 46.23 -42.21
N SER A 343 -0.38 45.37 -43.07
CA SER A 343 0.27 45.77 -44.33
C SER A 343 -0.69 45.93 -45.51
N SER A 344 -1.90 45.36 -45.41
CA SER A 344 -3.01 45.50 -46.37
C SER A 344 -3.93 46.65 -46.00
#